data_AF-A0A4D6GVM7-F1
#
_entry.id   AF-A0A4D6GVM7-F1
#
_cell.length_a   1.000
_cell.length_b   1.000
_cell.length_c   1.000
_cell.angle_alpha   90.00
_cell.angle_beta   90.00
_cell.angle_gamma   90.00
#
_symmetry.space_group_name_H-M   'P 1'
#
loop_
_entity.id
_entity.type
_entity.pdbx_description
1 polymer ?
#
loop_
_entity_poly.entity_id
_entity_poly.type
_entity_poly.pdbx_seq_one_letter_code
_entity_poly.pdbx_strand_id
1 'polypeptide(L)'
;MPHDRRSYLRTSSAVIASLLAASTPTSAADTPPEWDPDTVYTDGDKATFDGYVWEAKWWTKGDKPGADEWGPWTQRRPVDGSPGGPTAAFTVTDTTVEPGTAVTVDASDTTGSVDSYEWAFGDGTTAAGVTASHTYDAAGEYTIELTVTTGDGTTDTATQQITATTSPGDDEFKVVGYYPSWKGTDDYDFYPADVPFDQVTDVLYAFLDVQPDGTVVLPDSDVDHESLLASFASLKQDRAADTRLKLSIGGWGLSPGFEDAAADQASRERFATTAVDLMRTYDFDGIDVDWEHPGPRRGKCECGSAQGPANHVALLETVRDRLNDAEVEDGRTYDLSVANGGSDWNAALINHREVAAVVDDIYMMAYDFTGVWHGTAGLNAPIYGTPPDYPPSGDAQQYTLETTLTIWKEQGYWVDWMEWEDHGDPVDDPGTLVLGMPFYGRGCNVENGIWDTFSLSEWQQGDPKYQNDVIPPGTWNDLRGPDDANTGAFDYGDLAANYEGADAWTKQRNEQGGVPYLWNDSEGVFISYDDPTSIAAKVELAVAEDLGGVMIWELSQDYDGTLLETINQHTP
;
A
#
# COMPACT_ATOMS: atom_id res chain seq x y z
N MET A 1 -55.05 62.34 25.82
CA MET A 1 -54.04 61.28 25.60
C MET A 1 -52.72 61.96 25.27
N PRO A 2 -51.53 61.46 25.66
CA PRO A 2 -51.20 60.26 26.43
C PRO A 2 -50.58 60.57 27.82
N HIS A 3 -50.43 59.53 28.65
CA HIS A 3 -49.81 59.57 29.97
C HIS A 3 -48.29 59.36 29.89
N ASP A 4 -47.54 60.14 30.66
CA ASP A 4 -46.10 59.96 30.88
C ASP A 4 -45.80 59.88 32.39
N ARG A 5 -44.91 58.95 32.76
CA ARG A 5 -44.45 58.68 34.14
C ARG A 5 -43.10 59.36 34.35
N ARG A 6 -43.07 60.37 35.23
CA ARG A 6 -41.86 60.91 35.88
C ARG A 6 -42.20 61.11 37.36
N SER A 7 -41.45 60.60 38.33
CA SER A 7 -40.23 61.19 38.93
C SER A 7 -40.16 60.62 40.38
N TYR A 8 -39.02 60.36 41.05
CA TYR A 8 -37.97 61.30 41.49
C TYR A 8 -36.74 60.56 42.06
N LEU A 9 -35.69 61.36 42.25
CA LEU A 9 -34.27 61.12 42.57
C LEU A 9 -33.89 61.02 44.07
N ARG A 10 -32.67 60.48 44.31
CA ARG A 10 -31.67 60.74 45.39
C ARG A 10 -31.99 60.20 46.80
N THR A 11 -31.05 59.64 47.60
CA THR A 11 -29.91 60.35 48.24
C THR A 11 -28.89 59.36 48.87
N SER A 12 -27.62 59.46 48.47
CA SER A 12 -26.35 59.56 49.23
C SER A 12 -25.99 58.72 50.48
N SER A 13 -24.74 58.20 50.43
CA SER A 13 -23.62 58.38 51.40
C SER A 13 -22.94 57.10 51.90
N ALA A 14 -21.60 57.17 51.81
CA ALA A 14 -20.60 56.13 52.01
C ALA A 14 -20.27 55.81 53.48
N VAL A 15 -19.76 54.60 53.72
CA VAL A 15 -18.65 54.31 54.66
C VAL A 15 -17.75 53.22 54.05
N ILE A 16 -16.44 53.46 54.10
CA ILE A 16 -15.33 52.60 53.67
C ILE A 16 -14.82 51.80 54.89
N ALA A 17 -14.43 50.53 54.69
CA ALA A 17 -13.21 49.86 55.22
C ALA A 17 -13.40 48.41 55.71
N SER A 18 -12.77 47.49 54.96
CA SER A 18 -11.84 46.43 55.42
C SER A 18 -12.34 45.02 55.79
N LEU A 19 -12.09 44.12 54.82
CA LEU A 19 -11.30 42.86 54.89
C LEU A 19 -11.79 41.61 55.67
N LEU A 20 -11.76 40.51 54.90
CA LEU A 20 -11.56 39.08 55.24
C LEU A 20 -12.80 38.19 55.47
N ALA A 21 -13.35 37.77 54.32
CA ALA A 21 -13.72 36.41 53.90
C ALA A 21 -14.22 35.37 54.94
N ALA A 22 -15.48 34.94 54.77
CA ALA A 22 -15.85 33.52 54.62
C ALA A 22 -17.33 33.37 54.18
N SER A 23 -17.51 32.54 53.15
CA SER A 23 -18.72 31.79 52.73
C SER A 23 -20.04 32.55 52.47
N THR A 24 -20.34 32.78 51.19
CA THR A 24 -21.70 32.77 50.65
C THR A 24 -22.04 31.34 50.18
N PRO A 25 -23.23 30.79 50.46
CA PRO A 25 -23.61 29.48 49.95
C PRO A 25 -23.83 29.56 48.44
N THR A 26 -23.16 28.69 47.70
CA THR A 26 -23.52 28.31 46.34
C THR A 26 -24.94 27.74 46.38
N SER A 27 -25.82 28.17 45.47
CA SER A 27 -27.14 27.56 45.30
C SER A 27 -26.97 26.08 44.98
N ALA A 28 -27.39 25.20 45.88
CA ALA A 28 -27.68 23.83 45.53
C ALA A 28 -28.80 23.86 44.48
N ALA A 29 -28.57 23.27 43.30
CA ALA A 29 -29.67 22.92 42.42
C ALA A 29 -30.53 21.91 43.18
N ASP A 30 -31.81 22.21 43.38
CA ASP A 30 -32.76 21.32 44.07
C ASP A 30 -32.91 20.02 43.27
N THR A 31 -32.36 18.93 43.79
CA THR A 31 -32.65 17.57 43.32
C THR A 31 -34.07 17.20 43.77
N PRO A 32 -34.98 16.84 42.85
CA PRO A 32 -36.33 16.39 43.21
C PRO A 32 -36.29 15.15 44.12
N PRO A 33 -37.36 14.89 44.91
CA PRO A 33 -37.42 13.71 45.77
C PRO A 33 -37.46 12.41 44.95
N GLU A 34 -37.03 11.30 45.55
CA GLU A 34 -37.18 9.96 44.98
C GLU A 34 -38.66 9.63 44.75
N TRP A 35 -38.95 8.92 43.65
CA TRP A 35 -40.31 8.51 43.31
C TRP A 35 -40.90 7.59 44.38
N ASP A 36 -42.10 7.92 44.83
CA ASP A 36 -42.84 7.20 45.86
C ASP A 36 -44.19 6.73 45.29
N PRO A 37 -44.47 5.42 45.27
CA PRO A 37 -45.73 4.87 44.74
C PRO A 37 -46.99 5.38 45.48
N ASP A 38 -46.85 5.81 46.74
CA ASP A 38 -47.97 6.31 47.55
C ASP A 38 -48.21 7.82 47.40
N THR A 39 -47.31 8.52 46.71
CA THR A 39 -47.41 9.95 46.40
C THR A 39 -48.21 10.18 45.12
N VAL A 40 -49.05 11.22 45.14
CA VAL A 40 -49.78 11.69 43.94
C VAL A 40 -48.91 12.72 43.23
N TYR A 41 -48.66 12.50 41.95
CA TYR A 41 -47.96 13.44 41.06
C TYR A 41 -48.95 14.02 40.05
N THR A 42 -48.78 15.30 39.73
CA THR A 42 -49.57 16.07 38.78
C THR A 42 -48.67 16.73 37.73
N ASP A 43 -49.25 17.32 36.69
CA ASP A 43 -48.51 17.92 35.58
C ASP A 43 -47.39 18.87 36.06
N GLY A 44 -46.15 18.58 35.65
CA GLY A 44 -44.96 19.33 36.02
C GLY A 44 -44.28 18.91 37.33
N ASP A 45 -44.89 18.03 38.13
CA ASP A 45 -44.23 17.46 39.33
C ASP A 45 -43.05 16.58 38.90
N LYS A 46 -41.97 16.63 39.67
CA LYS A 46 -40.72 15.94 39.37
C LYS A 46 -40.36 14.95 40.46
N ALA A 47 -39.83 13.81 40.05
CA ALA A 47 -39.26 12.81 40.93
C ALA A 47 -37.98 12.23 40.34
N THR A 48 -37.10 11.73 41.18
CA THR A 48 -35.95 10.93 40.74
C THR A 48 -36.32 9.45 40.75
N PHE A 49 -35.98 8.74 39.68
CA PHE A 49 -36.14 7.31 39.59
C PHE A 49 -35.10 6.80 38.59
N ASP A 50 -34.36 5.77 38.99
CA ASP A 50 -33.39 5.10 38.13
C ASP A 50 -32.31 6.04 37.54
N GLY A 51 -31.72 6.89 38.38
CA GLY A 51 -30.65 7.82 37.96
C GLY A 51 -31.12 9.05 37.15
N TYR A 52 -32.41 9.14 36.81
CA TYR A 52 -32.96 10.26 36.03
C TYR A 52 -34.01 11.07 36.80
N VAL A 53 -34.11 12.35 36.44
CA VAL A 53 -35.22 13.22 36.80
C VAL A 53 -36.35 13.00 35.79
N TRP A 54 -37.49 12.57 36.30
CA TRP A 54 -38.73 12.37 35.56
C TRP A 54 -39.72 13.47 35.89
N GLU A 55 -40.51 13.89 34.90
CA GLU A 55 -41.57 14.87 35.05
C GLU A 55 -42.92 14.25 34.65
N ALA A 56 -43.91 14.38 35.52
CA ALA A 56 -45.25 13.85 35.27
C ALA A 56 -45.96 14.70 34.20
N LYS A 57 -46.52 14.03 33.19
CA LYS A 57 -47.29 14.66 32.09
C LYS A 57 -48.74 15.00 32.49
N TRP A 58 -49.28 14.28 33.48
CA TRP A 58 -50.63 14.43 34.04
C TRP A 58 -50.73 13.70 35.38
N TRP A 59 -51.92 13.69 35.99
CA TRP A 59 -52.16 13.01 37.27
C TRP A 59 -51.77 11.52 37.23
N THR A 60 -50.93 11.09 38.16
CA THR A 60 -50.57 9.68 38.36
C THR A 60 -50.32 9.36 39.84
N LYS A 61 -50.61 8.12 40.23
CA LYS A 61 -50.26 7.56 41.54
C LYS A 61 -49.93 6.07 41.37
N GLY A 62 -48.73 5.67 41.76
CA GLY A 62 -48.28 4.27 41.69
C GLY A 62 -47.76 3.80 40.32
N ASP A 63 -47.89 4.59 39.25
CA ASP A 63 -47.26 4.28 37.96
C ASP A 63 -45.77 4.61 38.01
N LYS A 64 -44.91 3.61 37.76
CA LYS A 64 -43.45 3.75 37.78
C LYS A 64 -42.95 4.63 36.63
N PRO A 65 -41.98 5.54 36.83
CA PRO A 65 -41.31 6.24 35.75
C PRO A 65 -40.58 5.27 34.81
N GLY A 66 -40.64 5.54 33.51
CA GLY A 66 -40.06 4.70 32.46
C GLY A 66 -40.23 5.31 31.07
N ALA A 67 -39.45 4.84 30.10
CA ALA A 67 -39.33 5.42 28.75
C ALA A 67 -40.52 5.14 27.80
N ASP A 68 -41.66 4.68 28.32
CA ASP A 68 -42.86 4.44 27.50
C ASP A 68 -43.44 5.78 27.01
N GLU A 69 -43.49 5.96 25.68
CA GLU A 69 -44.02 7.16 25.02
C GLU A 69 -45.44 7.50 25.48
N TRP A 70 -46.25 6.47 25.77
CA TRP A 70 -47.65 6.60 26.22
C TRP A 70 -47.81 6.64 27.75
N GLY A 71 -46.72 6.43 28.50
CA GLY A 71 -46.71 6.46 29.95
C GLY A 71 -46.86 7.88 30.53
N PRO A 72 -47.20 8.00 31.84
CA PRO A 72 -47.46 9.28 32.50
C PRO A 72 -46.19 10.12 32.78
N TRP A 73 -45.01 9.62 32.43
CA TRP A 73 -43.72 10.24 32.75
C TRP A 73 -42.94 10.66 31.51
N THR A 74 -42.16 11.74 31.63
CA THR A 74 -41.18 12.19 30.64
C THR A 74 -39.82 12.30 31.30
N GLN A 75 -38.81 11.63 30.75
CA GLN A 75 -37.43 11.78 31.19
C GLN A 75 -36.93 13.18 30.84
N ARG A 76 -36.28 13.87 31.79
CA ARG A 76 -35.78 15.24 31.57
C ARG A 76 -34.27 15.30 31.47
N ARG A 77 -33.58 14.78 32.49
CA ARG A 77 -32.12 14.85 32.61
C ARG A 77 -31.64 13.81 33.62
N PRO A 78 -30.38 13.38 33.56
CA PRO A 78 -29.77 12.62 34.65
C PRO A 78 -29.72 13.45 35.95
N VAL A 79 -29.75 12.77 37.08
CA VAL A 79 -29.49 13.38 38.39
C VAL A 79 -28.02 13.79 38.45
N ASP A 80 -27.74 15.04 38.82
CA ASP A 80 -26.37 15.55 38.91
C ASP A 80 -25.57 14.73 39.93
N GLY A 81 -24.53 14.02 39.46
CA GLY A 81 -23.72 13.11 40.28
C GLY A 81 -24.16 11.64 40.27
N SER A 82 -25.18 11.26 39.49
CA SER A 82 -25.45 9.86 39.14
C SER A 82 -24.70 9.52 37.85
N PRO A 83 -24.02 8.36 37.75
CA PRO A 83 -23.52 7.91 36.46
C PRO A 83 -24.74 7.73 35.55
N GLY A 84 -24.73 8.32 34.35
CA GLY A 84 -25.61 7.83 33.30
C GLY A 84 -25.31 6.35 33.06
N GLY A 85 -26.29 5.61 32.53
CA GLY A 85 -26.06 4.22 32.11
C GLY A 85 -24.83 4.10 31.20
N PRO A 86 -24.29 2.88 31.05
CA PRO A 86 -23.07 2.71 30.28
C PRO A 86 -23.35 3.04 28.81
N THR A 87 -22.33 3.53 28.10
CA THR A 87 -22.39 3.72 26.65
C THR A 87 -21.24 2.95 26.04
N ALA A 88 -21.55 1.84 25.37
CA ALA A 88 -20.59 0.94 24.74
C ALA A 88 -19.94 1.61 23.53
N ALA A 89 -18.62 1.51 23.43
CA ALA A 89 -17.84 1.93 22.27
C ALA A 89 -16.55 1.14 22.28
N PHE A 90 -16.06 0.76 21.10
CA PHE A 90 -14.77 0.07 20.98
C PHE A 90 -14.14 0.33 19.62
N THR A 91 -12.85 0.03 19.54
CA THR A 91 -12.10 -0.05 18.29
C THR A 91 -11.63 -1.48 18.06
N VAL A 92 -11.38 -1.82 16.79
CA VAL A 92 -10.73 -3.06 16.37
C VAL A 92 -9.46 -2.69 15.62
N THR A 93 -8.41 -3.51 15.70
CA THR A 93 -7.15 -3.25 14.97
C THR A 93 -7.37 -3.19 13.47
N ASP A 94 -8.17 -4.13 12.94
CA ASP A 94 -8.43 -4.30 11.51
C ASP A 94 -9.88 -4.75 11.29
N THR A 95 -10.48 -4.32 10.17
CA THR A 95 -11.84 -4.74 9.76
C THR A 95 -11.84 -5.76 8.63
N THR A 96 -10.67 -6.08 8.07
CA THR A 96 -10.46 -7.12 7.06
C THR A 96 -9.20 -7.89 7.45
N VAL A 97 -9.27 -9.22 7.54
CA VAL A 97 -8.13 -10.06 7.93
C VAL A 97 -8.11 -11.40 7.19
N GLU A 98 -6.94 -11.99 7.06
CA GLU A 98 -6.80 -13.39 6.63
C GLU A 98 -7.21 -14.36 7.75
N PRO A 99 -7.76 -15.55 7.43
CA PRO A 99 -8.02 -16.58 8.42
C PRO A 99 -6.77 -16.96 9.21
N GLY A 100 -6.91 -16.99 10.54
CA GLY A 100 -5.80 -17.27 11.47
C GLY A 100 -5.06 -16.03 11.97
N THR A 101 -5.26 -14.86 11.35
CA THR A 101 -4.70 -13.58 11.82
C THR A 101 -5.46 -13.07 13.05
N ALA A 102 -4.71 -12.62 14.06
CA ALA A 102 -5.28 -12.16 15.32
C ALA A 102 -5.67 -10.69 15.24
N VAL A 103 -6.94 -10.39 15.50
CA VAL A 103 -7.42 -9.02 15.73
C VAL A 103 -7.48 -8.72 17.22
N THR A 104 -7.28 -7.45 17.57
CA THR A 104 -7.47 -6.97 18.95
C THR A 104 -8.62 -5.99 19.01
N VAL A 105 -9.48 -6.14 20.01
CA VAL A 105 -10.58 -5.21 20.32
C VAL A 105 -10.29 -4.46 21.61
N ASP A 106 -10.63 -3.17 21.66
CA ASP A 106 -10.40 -2.29 22.81
C ASP A 106 -11.64 -1.44 23.12
N ALA A 107 -12.24 -1.68 24.29
CA ALA A 107 -13.40 -0.95 24.81
C ALA A 107 -13.03 0.26 25.68
N SER A 108 -11.82 0.79 25.59
CA SER A 108 -11.38 1.94 26.40
C SER A 108 -12.18 3.22 26.14
N ASP A 109 -12.85 3.30 24.98
CA ASP A 109 -13.74 4.41 24.62
C ASP A 109 -15.15 4.30 25.23
N THR A 110 -15.50 3.17 25.86
CA THR A 110 -16.74 3.02 26.61
C THR A 110 -16.82 4.05 27.73
N THR A 111 -17.99 4.68 27.89
CA THR A 111 -18.24 5.67 28.96
C THR A 111 -19.32 5.19 29.94
N GLY A 112 -19.38 5.82 31.12
CA GLY A 112 -20.28 5.42 32.21
C GLY A 112 -19.63 4.48 33.22
N SER A 113 -20.40 4.01 34.20
CA SER A 113 -19.91 3.07 35.22
C SER A 113 -20.08 1.64 34.72
N VAL A 114 -19.00 0.95 34.37
CA VAL A 114 -19.05 -0.43 33.85
C VAL A 114 -18.39 -1.40 34.84
N ASP A 115 -19.09 -2.48 35.14
CA ASP A 115 -18.63 -3.56 36.01
C ASP A 115 -18.10 -4.77 35.21
N SER A 116 -18.64 -5.03 34.01
CA SER A 116 -18.18 -6.11 33.13
C SER A 116 -18.28 -5.79 31.65
N TYR A 117 -17.36 -6.39 30.88
CA TYR A 117 -17.24 -6.33 29.42
C TYR A 117 -17.28 -7.75 28.87
N GLU A 118 -18.22 -8.03 27.97
CA GLU A 118 -18.38 -9.32 27.30
C GLU A 118 -18.32 -9.11 25.79
N TRP A 119 -17.55 -9.95 25.10
CA TRP A 119 -17.37 -9.93 23.65
C TRP A 119 -17.99 -11.16 23.03
N ALA A 120 -18.69 -10.99 21.92
CA ALA A 120 -19.09 -12.06 21.01
C ALA A 120 -18.53 -11.77 19.61
N PHE A 121 -17.81 -12.73 19.03
CA PHE A 121 -17.10 -12.51 17.75
C PHE A 121 -17.91 -12.93 16.52
N GLY A 122 -19.16 -13.40 16.68
CA GLY A 122 -20.01 -13.79 15.56
C GLY A 122 -19.75 -15.20 14.99
N ASP A 123 -18.65 -15.85 15.36
CA ASP A 123 -18.33 -17.26 15.01
C ASP A 123 -18.75 -18.28 16.10
N GLY A 124 -19.39 -17.78 17.18
CA GLY A 124 -19.81 -18.57 18.34
C GLY A 124 -18.82 -18.59 19.51
N THR A 125 -17.66 -17.95 19.36
CA THR A 125 -16.71 -17.74 20.46
C THR A 125 -16.99 -16.44 21.21
N THR A 126 -16.48 -16.36 22.45
CA THR A 126 -16.64 -15.18 23.32
C THR A 126 -15.38 -14.90 24.13
N ALA A 127 -15.22 -13.65 24.54
CA ALA A 127 -14.16 -13.21 25.47
C ALA A 127 -14.71 -12.22 26.49
N ALA A 128 -13.86 -11.80 27.44
CA ALA A 128 -14.20 -10.80 28.44
C ALA A 128 -13.00 -9.94 28.79
N GLY A 129 -13.26 -8.72 29.27
CA GLY A 129 -12.25 -7.73 29.62
C GLY A 129 -12.33 -6.48 28.75
N VAL A 130 -11.64 -5.41 29.16
CA VAL A 130 -11.60 -4.15 28.41
C VAL A 130 -10.97 -4.35 27.03
N THR A 131 -9.95 -5.21 26.95
CA THR A 131 -9.33 -5.64 25.70
C THR A 131 -9.43 -7.16 25.54
N ALA A 132 -9.50 -7.62 24.29
CA ALA A 132 -9.46 -9.03 23.94
C ALA A 132 -8.80 -9.22 22.57
N SER A 133 -8.27 -10.41 22.31
CA SER A 133 -7.74 -10.81 21.00
C SER A 133 -8.46 -12.06 20.50
N HIS A 134 -8.70 -12.13 19.20
CA HIS A 134 -9.44 -13.21 18.54
C HIS A 134 -8.89 -13.51 17.16
N THR A 135 -9.03 -14.75 16.71
CA THR A 135 -8.62 -15.25 15.39
C THR A 135 -9.80 -15.95 14.72
N TYR A 136 -10.08 -15.63 13.45
CA TYR A 136 -11.11 -16.32 12.67
C TYR A 136 -10.48 -17.45 11.85
N ASP A 137 -10.87 -18.70 12.10
CA ASP A 137 -10.27 -19.86 11.41
C ASP A 137 -10.77 -20.05 9.96
N ALA A 138 -11.85 -19.36 9.57
CA ALA A 138 -12.47 -19.52 8.26
C ALA A 138 -12.84 -18.17 7.66
N ALA A 139 -12.76 -18.08 6.33
CA ALA A 139 -13.26 -16.93 5.61
C ALA A 139 -14.79 -16.77 5.82
N GLY A 140 -15.24 -15.53 5.95
CA GLY A 140 -16.61 -15.12 6.15
C GLY A 140 -16.73 -13.71 6.70
N GLU A 141 -17.95 -13.17 6.67
CA GLU A 141 -18.29 -11.95 7.39
C GLU A 141 -18.73 -12.30 8.82
N TYR A 142 -18.17 -11.60 9.79
CA TYR A 142 -18.50 -11.74 11.21
C TYR A 142 -18.92 -10.40 11.80
N THR A 143 -19.72 -10.44 12.87
CA THR A 143 -20.10 -9.25 13.63
C THR A 143 -19.56 -9.38 15.04
N ILE A 144 -18.62 -8.52 15.39
CA ILE A 144 -18.14 -8.35 16.75
C ILE A 144 -19.19 -7.54 17.51
N GLU A 145 -19.64 -8.05 18.65
CA GLU A 145 -20.55 -7.37 19.57
C GLU A 145 -19.88 -7.23 20.94
N LEU A 146 -19.81 -6.00 21.44
CA LEU A 146 -19.48 -5.68 22.82
C LEU A 146 -20.77 -5.51 23.61
N THR A 147 -20.89 -6.20 24.75
CA THR A 147 -21.90 -5.93 25.77
C THR A 147 -21.22 -5.45 27.05
N VAL A 148 -21.62 -4.28 27.54
CA VAL A 148 -21.14 -3.72 28.83
C VAL A 148 -22.27 -3.74 29.85
N THR A 149 -21.96 -4.08 31.11
CA THR A 149 -22.95 -4.18 32.19
C THR A 149 -22.51 -3.39 33.42
N THR A 150 -23.41 -2.64 34.04
CA THR A 150 -23.22 -1.95 35.33
C THR A 150 -23.51 -2.88 36.53
N GLY A 151 -23.09 -2.48 37.73
CA GLY A 151 -23.40 -3.22 38.97
C GLY A 151 -24.88 -3.30 39.35
N ASP A 152 -25.75 -2.48 38.76
CA ASP A 152 -27.21 -2.57 38.91
C ASP A 152 -27.88 -3.44 37.82
N GLY A 153 -27.10 -3.96 36.87
CA GLY A 153 -27.56 -4.86 35.81
C GLY A 153 -28.04 -4.16 34.53
N THR A 154 -27.82 -2.85 34.40
CA THR A 154 -28.07 -2.09 33.16
C THR A 154 -27.02 -2.43 32.11
N THR A 155 -27.42 -2.60 30.86
CA THR A 155 -26.53 -2.98 29.75
C THR A 155 -26.60 -2.01 28.59
N ASP A 156 -25.51 -1.90 27.84
CA ASP A 156 -25.46 -1.27 26.51
C ASP A 156 -24.56 -2.10 25.56
N THR A 157 -24.77 -1.94 24.25
CA THR A 157 -24.09 -2.75 23.23
C THR A 157 -23.56 -1.93 22.07
N ALA A 158 -22.41 -2.31 21.53
CA ALA A 158 -21.83 -1.78 20.29
C ALA A 158 -21.43 -2.93 19.36
N THR A 159 -21.50 -2.71 18.05
CA THR A 159 -21.17 -3.73 17.04
C THR A 159 -20.24 -3.20 15.97
N GLN A 160 -19.36 -4.06 15.44
CA GLN A 160 -18.50 -3.78 14.29
C GLN A 160 -18.46 -5.00 13.37
N GLN A 161 -18.59 -4.80 12.05
CA GLN A 161 -18.41 -5.87 11.07
C GLN A 161 -16.92 -6.08 10.79
N ILE A 162 -16.52 -7.33 10.63
CA ILE A 162 -15.20 -7.75 10.20
C ILE A 162 -15.34 -8.79 9.11
N THR A 163 -14.48 -8.74 8.10
CA THR A 163 -14.44 -9.72 7.02
C THR A 163 -13.16 -10.53 7.14
N ALA A 164 -13.30 -11.85 7.33
CA ALA A 164 -12.19 -12.76 7.07
C ALA A 164 -12.27 -13.18 5.61
N THR A 165 -11.31 -12.82 4.78
CA THR A 165 -11.25 -13.27 3.39
C THR A 165 -9.99 -14.07 3.20
N THR A 166 -10.04 -15.11 2.38
CA THR A 166 -8.83 -15.65 1.76
C THR A 166 -8.66 -14.95 0.43
N SER A 167 -7.54 -14.28 0.20
CA SER A 167 -7.23 -13.79 -1.14
C SER A 167 -7.18 -14.99 -2.10
N PRO A 168 -7.89 -14.98 -3.25
CA PRO A 168 -7.86 -16.08 -4.20
C PRO A 168 -6.49 -16.11 -4.92
N GLY A 169 -5.47 -16.62 -4.23
CA GLY A 169 -4.10 -16.72 -4.75
C GLY A 169 -3.05 -17.29 -3.81
N ASP A 170 -3.36 -17.48 -2.51
CA ASP A 170 -2.30 -17.61 -1.48
C ASP A 170 -1.39 -18.85 -1.59
N ASP A 171 -1.76 -19.88 -2.37
CA ASP A 171 -0.91 -21.05 -2.62
C ASP A 171 -0.40 -21.15 -4.08
N GLU A 172 -0.82 -20.27 -5.00
CA GLU A 172 -0.39 -20.32 -6.41
C GLU A 172 0.94 -19.57 -6.59
N PHE A 173 1.95 -20.25 -7.13
CA PHE A 173 3.20 -19.60 -7.52
C PHE A 173 2.97 -18.67 -8.73
N LYS A 174 3.06 -17.37 -8.51
CA LYS A 174 2.72 -16.36 -9.51
C LYS A 174 3.81 -16.23 -10.59
N VAL A 175 3.39 -16.07 -11.84
CA VAL A 175 4.22 -15.68 -12.98
C VAL A 175 3.64 -14.39 -13.54
N VAL A 176 4.22 -13.27 -13.14
CA VAL A 176 3.69 -11.92 -13.36
C VAL A 176 4.45 -11.26 -14.52
N GLY A 177 3.74 -10.76 -15.53
CA GLY A 177 4.36 -10.13 -16.69
C GLY A 177 3.93 -8.68 -16.93
N TYR A 178 4.89 -7.77 -17.09
CA TYR A 178 4.60 -6.41 -17.53
C TYR A 178 4.33 -6.34 -19.04
N TYR A 179 3.20 -5.72 -19.41
CA TYR A 179 2.87 -5.26 -20.76
C TYR A 179 3.00 -3.73 -20.82
N PRO A 180 4.08 -3.21 -21.42
CA PRO A 180 4.22 -1.78 -21.60
C PRO A 180 3.40 -1.31 -22.80
N SER A 181 2.49 -0.39 -22.55
CA SER A 181 1.53 0.18 -23.50
C SER A 181 2.19 0.72 -24.77
N TRP A 182 3.40 1.29 -24.70
CA TRP A 182 4.12 1.78 -25.88
C TRP A 182 4.56 0.68 -26.84
N LYS A 183 4.51 -0.60 -26.44
CA LYS A 183 4.77 -1.75 -27.33
C LYS A 183 3.58 -2.07 -28.25
N GLY A 184 2.38 -1.60 -27.90
CA GLY A 184 1.16 -1.76 -28.70
C GLY A 184 1.06 -0.78 -29.87
N THR A 185 2.16 -0.48 -30.55
CA THR A 185 2.22 0.41 -31.72
C THR A 185 2.83 -0.31 -32.91
N ASP A 186 2.62 0.23 -34.12
CA ASP A 186 3.15 -0.34 -35.36
C ASP A 186 4.69 -0.46 -35.37
N ASP A 187 5.39 0.33 -34.56
CA ASP A 187 6.87 0.32 -34.51
C ASP A 187 7.41 -0.89 -33.73
N TYR A 188 6.69 -1.34 -32.70
CA TYR A 188 7.11 -2.46 -31.83
C TYR A 188 6.34 -3.76 -32.10
N ASP A 189 5.13 -3.67 -32.67
CA ASP A 189 4.31 -4.80 -33.13
C ASP A 189 4.04 -5.87 -32.04
N PHE A 190 3.76 -5.42 -30.81
CA PHE A 190 3.38 -6.30 -29.70
C PHE A 190 2.10 -5.80 -29.04
N TYR A 191 0.97 -6.33 -29.51
CA TYR A 191 -0.37 -5.93 -29.09
C TYR A 191 -0.90 -6.86 -27.98
N PRO A 192 -2.02 -6.51 -27.31
CA PRO A 192 -2.56 -7.32 -26.22
C PRO A 192 -2.88 -8.78 -26.62
N ALA A 193 -3.17 -9.03 -27.89
CA ALA A 193 -3.44 -10.38 -28.39
C ALA A 193 -2.18 -11.25 -28.49
N ASP A 194 -0.99 -10.66 -28.48
CA ASP A 194 0.29 -11.36 -28.56
C ASP A 194 0.79 -11.82 -27.18
N VAL A 195 0.17 -11.32 -26.11
CA VAL A 195 0.47 -11.74 -24.74
C VAL A 195 0.20 -13.25 -24.56
N PRO A 196 1.17 -14.01 -24.01
CA PRO A 196 1.03 -15.45 -23.76
C PRO A 196 0.26 -15.73 -22.47
N PHE A 197 -1.03 -15.37 -22.43
CA PHE A 197 -1.90 -15.51 -21.25
C PHE A 197 -1.95 -16.92 -20.64
N ASP A 198 -1.68 -17.96 -21.43
CA ASP A 198 -1.64 -19.35 -20.96
C ASP A 198 -0.34 -19.71 -20.21
N GLN A 199 0.60 -18.78 -20.11
CA GLN A 199 1.92 -18.95 -19.47
C GLN A 199 2.16 -17.95 -18.33
N VAL A 200 1.20 -17.09 -18.01
CA VAL A 200 1.30 -16.07 -16.97
C VAL A 200 0.04 -16.09 -16.10
N THR A 201 0.22 -15.87 -14.80
CA THR A 201 -0.88 -15.75 -13.83
C THR A 201 -1.43 -14.34 -13.81
N ASP A 202 -0.56 -13.35 -14.01
CA ASP A 202 -0.88 -11.93 -13.93
C ASP A 202 -0.24 -11.14 -15.08
N VAL A 203 -0.97 -10.16 -15.61
CA VAL A 203 -0.45 -9.20 -16.59
C VAL A 203 -0.69 -7.77 -16.10
N LEU A 204 0.38 -6.99 -16.05
CA LEU A 204 0.35 -5.60 -15.64
C LEU A 204 0.38 -4.68 -16.85
N TYR A 205 -0.69 -3.92 -17.07
CA TYR A 205 -0.69 -2.88 -18.10
C TYR A 205 0.09 -1.67 -17.59
N ALA A 206 1.28 -1.44 -18.16
CA ALA A 206 2.19 -0.37 -17.82
C ALA A 206 2.17 0.77 -18.85
N PHE A 207 2.02 2.03 -18.50
CA PHE A 207 1.71 2.57 -17.20
C PHE A 207 0.57 3.56 -17.32
N LEU A 208 -0.03 3.89 -16.19
CA LEU A 208 -0.89 5.05 -16.01
C LEU A 208 -0.09 6.19 -15.35
N ASP A 209 -0.49 7.42 -15.60
CA ASP A 209 0.18 8.62 -15.10
C ASP A 209 -0.52 9.18 -13.84
N VAL A 210 0.27 9.81 -12.97
CA VAL A 210 -0.18 10.40 -11.71
C VAL A 210 -0.06 11.92 -11.79
N GLN A 211 -1.20 12.61 -11.74
CA GLN A 211 -1.22 14.06 -11.69
C GLN A 211 -0.94 14.57 -10.26
N PRO A 212 -0.35 15.76 -10.10
CA PRO A 212 -0.03 16.32 -8.78
C PRO A 212 -1.22 16.49 -7.83
N ASP A 213 -2.46 16.56 -8.34
CA ASP A 213 -3.65 16.66 -7.49
C ASP A 213 -4.16 15.30 -6.97
N GLY A 214 -3.45 14.22 -7.31
CA GLY A 214 -3.80 12.83 -7.02
C GLY A 214 -4.58 12.15 -8.15
N THR A 215 -4.96 12.82 -9.24
CA THR A 215 -5.72 12.14 -10.31
C THR A 215 -4.87 11.14 -11.08
N VAL A 216 -5.32 9.89 -11.18
CA VAL A 216 -4.74 8.88 -12.08
C VAL A 216 -5.38 9.00 -13.46
N VAL A 217 -4.55 9.04 -14.50
CA VAL A 217 -4.99 9.25 -15.89
C VAL A 217 -4.24 8.36 -16.88
N LEU A 218 -4.80 8.20 -18.08
CA LEU A 218 -4.02 7.65 -19.20
C LEU A 218 -2.90 8.64 -19.57
N PRO A 219 -1.67 8.17 -19.84
CA PRO A 219 -0.57 9.06 -20.19
C PRO A 219 -0.86 9.89 -21.44
N ASP A 220 -0.41 11.14 -21.43
CA ASP A 220 -0.42 11.99 -22.63
C ASP A 220 0.72 11.54 -23.57
N SER A 221 0.40 10.64 -24.49
CA SER A 221 1.34 10.06 -25.44
C SER A 221 0.68 9.76 -26.79
N ASP A 222 1.50 9.38 -27.78
CA ASP A 222 1.00 8.95 -29.10
C ASP A 222 0.37 7.54 -29.09
N VAL A 223 0.39 6.84 -27.95
CA VAL A 223 -0.20 5.51 -27.78
C VAL A 223 -1.72 5.61 -27.61
N ASP A 224 -2.47 4.80 -28.36
CA ASP A 224 -3.91 4.67 -28.20
C ASP A 224 -4.27 3.77 -26.99
N HIS A 225 -4.06 4.31 -25.79
CA HIS A 225 -4.26 3.57 -24.53
C HIS A 225 -5.69 3.07 -24.37
N GLU A 226 -6.70 3.83 -24.80
CA GLU A 226 -8.11 3.42 -24.71
C GLU A 226 -8.38 2.15 -25.53
N SER A 227 -7.86 2.08 -26.76
CA SER A 227 -8.01 0.90 -27.61
C SER A 227 -7.26 -0.31 -27.05
N LEU A 228 -6.07 -0.12 -26.49
CA LEU A 228 -5.31 -1.22 -25.86
C LEU A 228 -6.04 -1.78 -24.63
N LEU A 229 -6.52 -0.92 -23.74
CA LEU A 229 -7.27 -1.33 -22.55
C LEU A 229 -8.59 -2.01 -22.90
N ALA A 230 -9.32 -1.49 -23.90
CA ALA A 230 -10.53 -2.14 -24.42
C ALA A 230 -10.24 -3.53 -25.03
N SER A 231 -9.07 -3.71 -25.64
CA SER A 231 -8.62 -5.02 -26.14
C SER A 231 -8.40 -6.02 -25.00
N PHE A 232 -7.71 -5.62 -23.93
CA PHE A 232 -7.56 -6.45 -22.72
C PHE A 232 -8.91 -6.85 -22.12
N ALA A 233 -9.84 -5.89 -21.97
CA ALA A 233 -11.20 -6.15 -21.50
C ALA A 233 -11.93 -7.19 -22.36
N SER A 234 -11.74 -7.14 -23.69
CA SER A 234 -12.31 -8.13 -24.61
C SER A 234 -11.64 -9.51 -24.48
N LEU A 235 -10.33 -9.57 -24.26
CA LEU A 235 -9.56 -10.82 -24.15
C LEU A 235 -9.87 -11.58 -22.87
N LYS A 236 -10.23 -10.87 -21.79
CA LYS A 236 -10.67 -11.46 -20.52
C LYS A 236 -11.91 -12.33 -20.63
N GLN A 237 -12.70 -12.16 -21.69
CA GLN A 237 -13.87 -13.01 -21.98
C GLN A 237 -13.50 -14.33 -22.70
N ASP A 238 -12.22 -14.56 -22.99
CA ASP A 238 -11.72 -15.74 -23.72
C ASP A 238 -10.28 -16.09 -23.31
N ARG A 239 -9.28 -15.58 -24.03
CA ARG A 239 -7.87 -15.99 -23.89
C ARG A 239 -7.21 -15.62 -22.58
N ALA A 240 -7.68 -14.55 -21.93
CA ALA A 240 -7.17 -14.07 -20.66
C ALA A 240 -8.15 -14.37 -19.50
N ALA A 241 -9.09 -15.31 -19.67
CA ALA A 241 -10.13 -15.58 -18.68
C ALA A 241 -9.57 -16.09 -17.34
N ASP A 242 -8.42 -16.77 -17.37
CA ASP A 242 -7.74 -17.31 -16.20
C ASP A 242 -6.53 -16.45 -15.77
N THR A 243 -6.28 -15.30 -16.41
CA THR A 243 -5.18 -14.39 -16.09
C THR A 243 -5.70 -13.15 -15.39
N ARG A 244 -5.11 -12.79 -14.24
CA ARG A 244 -5.44 -11.55 -13.53
C ARG A 244 -4.82 -10.35 -14.26
N LEU A 245 -5.64 -9.35 -14.56
CA LEU A 245 -5.18 -8.14 -15.25
C LEU A 245 -5.10 -6.98 -14.25
N LYS A 246 -3.93 -6.37 -14.06
CA LYS A 246 -3.74 -5.25 -13.13
C LYS A 246 -3.32 -3.97 -13.89
N LEU A 247 -3.81 -2.81 -13.45
CA LEU A 247 -3.34 -1.52 -13.97
C LEU A 247 -2.11 -1.09 -13.16
N SER A 248 -0.96 -0.98 -13.81
CA SER A 248 0.25 -0.46 -13.15
C SER A 248 0.34 1.05 -13.32
N ILE A 249 0.40 1.76 -12.20
CA ILE A 249 0.36 3.22 -12.12
C ILE A 249 1.75 3.71 -11.73
N GLY A 250 2.35 4.57 -12.56
CA GLY A 250 3.68 5.12 -12.32
C GLY A 250 4.79 4.56 -13.20
N GLY A 251 5.74 3.89 -12.56
CA GLY A 251 7.03 3.50 -13.13
C GLY A 251 8.02 4.67 -13.21
N TRP A 252 9.24 4.37 -13.62
CA TRP A 252 10.37 5.30 -13.66
C TRP A 252 10.05 6.67 -14.30
N GLY A 253 9.27 6.66 -15.38
CA GLY A 253 8.94 7.86 -16.16
C GLY A 253 7.84 8.72 -15.58
N LEU A 254 6.84 8.11 -14.91
CA LEU A 254 5.58 8.75 -14.49
C LEU A 254 5.40 8.81 -12.97
N SER A 255 6.45 8.49 -12.21
CA SER A 255 6.47 8.66 -10.76
C SER A 255 6.51 10.08 -10.18
N PRO A 256 6.88 11.18 -10.90
CA PRO A 256 7.01 12.51 -10.28
C PRO A 256 5.77 13.04 -9.54
N GLY A 257 4.56 12.61 -9.91
CA GLY A 257 3.32 13.05 -9.27
C GLY A 257 3.00 12.38 -7.93
N PHE A 258 3.68 11.28 -7.57
CA PHE A 258 3.33 10.52 -6.36
C PHE A 258 3.54 11.28 -5.07
N GLU A 259 4.60 12.08 -4.96
CA GLU A 259 4.89 12.81 -3.73
C GLU A 259 3.73 13.73 -3.34
N ASP A 260 3.13 14.43 -4.32
CA ASP A 260 1.96 15.28 -4.11
C ASP A 260 0.67 14.45 -3.93
N ALA A 261 0.51 13.37 -4.70
CA ALA A 261 -0.63 12.48 -4.61
C ALA A 261 -0.74 11.77 -3.24
N ALA A 262 0.40 11.49 -2.60
CA ALA A 262 0.47 10.80 -1.32
C ALA A 262 0.47 11.75 -0.11
N ALA A 263 0.69 13.06 -0.32
CA ALA A 263 0.97 14.04 0.73
C ALA A 263 -0.19 14.27 1.73
N ASP A 264 -1.44 14.19 1.28
CA ASP A 264 -2.61 14.43 2.14
C ASP A 264 -3.80 13.54 1.79
N GLN A 265 -4.76 13.49 2.72
CA GLN A 265 -5.91 12.58 2.62
C GLN A 265 -6.74 12.81 1.35
N ALA A 266 -6.93 14.07 0.94
CA ALA A 266 -7.81 14.39 -0.17
C ALA A 266 -7.17 14.04 -1.52
N SER A 267 -5.85 14.16 -1.66
CA SER A 267 -5.14 13.71 -2.86
C SER A 267 -5.08 12.17 -2.92
N ARG A 268 -4.85 11.49 -1.79
CA ARG A 268 -4.89 10.01 -1.72
C ARG A 268 -6.25 9.44 -2.08
N GLU A 269 -7.34 10.01 -1.54
CA GLU A 269 -8.70 9.59 -1.88
C GLU A 269 -9.00 9.80 -3.38
N ARG A 270 -8.49 10.88 -3.97
CA ARG A 270 -8.63 11.12 -5.41
C ARG A 270 -7.86 10.10 -6.23
N PHE A 271 -6.63 9.78 -5.83
CA PHE A 271 -5.82 8.73 -6.44
C PHE A 271 -6.56 7.40 -6.44
N ALA A 272 -6.93 6.94 -5.26
CA ALA A 272 -7.62 5.66 -5.08
C ALA A 272 -8.92 5.62 -5.89
N THR A 273 -9.74 6.69 -5.83
CA THR A 273 -11.00 6.75 -6.57
C THR A 273 -10.80 6.66 -8.08
N THR A 274 -9.90 7.49 -8.64
CA THR A 274 -9.71 7.54 -10.09
C THR A 274 -9.01 6.31 -10.65
N ALA A 275 -8.10 5.69 -9.88
CA ALA A 275 -7.50 4.41 -10.21
C ALA A 275 -8.54 3.28 -10.26
N VAL A 276 -9.36 3.14 -9.20
CA VAL A 276 -10.40 2.10 -9.10
C VAL A 276 -11.50 2.30 -10.14
N ASP A 277 -11.86 3.55 -10.46
CA ASP A 277 -12.83 3.85 -11.52
C ASP A 277 -12.30 3.42 -12.91
N LEU A 278 -11.02 3.65 -13.22
CA LEU A 278 -10.40 3.16 -14.46
C LEU A 278 -10.32 1.64 -14.49
N MET A 279 -9.89 1.02 -13.39
CA MET A 279 -9.83 -0.44 -13.24
C MET A 279 -11.19 -1.08 -13.55
N ARG A 280 -12.27 -0.58 -12.92
CA ARG A 280 -13.64 -1.05 -13.16
C ARG A 280 -14.13 -0.76 -14.58
N THR A 281 -13.78 0.40 -15.14
CA THR A 281 -14.18 0.77 -16.52
C THR A 281 -13.70 -0.24 -17.55
N TYR A 282 -12.49 -0.79 -17.36
CA TYR A 282 -11.89 -1.75 -18.29
C TYR A 282 -11.94 -3.20 -17.77
N ASP A 283 -12.66 -3.46 -16.68
CA ASP A 283 -12.81 -4.79 -16.07
C ASP A 283 -11.47 -5.45 -15.68
N PHE A 284 -10.55 -4.67 -15.10
CA PHE A 284 -9.29 -5.18 -14.53
C PHE A 284 -9.52 -5.77 -13.11
N ASP A 285 -8.65 -6.70 -12.71
CA ASP A 285 -8.69 -7.44 -11.44
C ASP A 285 -7.95 -6.76 -10.29
N GLY A 286 -7.18 -5.72 -10.57
CA GLY A 286 -6.46 -5.03 -9.51
C GLY A 286 -5.68 -3.80 -9.97
N ILE A 287 -4.99 -3.24 -9.00
CA ILE A 287 -4.11 -2.08 -9.15
C ILE A 287 -2.70 -2.47 -8.71
N ASP A 288 -1.72 -2.05 -9.49
CA ASP A 288 -0.32 -2.06 -9.11
C ASP A 288 0.17 -0.61 -8.93
N VAL A 289 0.78 -0.30 -7.79
CA VAL A 289 1.39 1.01 -7.52
C VAL A 289 2.90 0.91 -7.70
N ASP A 290 3.42 1.59 -8.71
CA ASP A 290 4.85 1.58 -9.03
C ASP A 290 5.45 2.97 -8.81
N TRP A 291 5.56 3.37 -7.54
CA TRP A 291 6.24 4.61 -7.17
C TRP A 291 7.75 4.39 -7.11
N GLU A 292 8.46 4.98 -8.08
CA GLU A 292 9.91 4.94 -8.20
C GLU A 292 10.59 6.28 -7.87
N HIS A 293 11.11 6.52 -6.65
CA HIS A 293 10.88 5.73 -5.43
C HIS A 293 10.52 6.67 -4.28
N PRO A 294 9.73 6.23 -3.28
CA PRO A 294 9.42 7.05 -2.12
C PRO A 294 10.68 7.31 -1.28
N GLY A 295 10.87 8.56 -0.86
CA GLY A 295 12.01 8.99 -0.05
C GLY A 295 12.85 10.10 -0.68
N PRO A 296 13.72 10.76 0.10
CA PRO A 296 14.49 11.89 -0.38
C PRO A 296 15.59 11.48 -1.36
N ARG A 297 15.74 12.26 -2.44
CA ARG A 297 16.76 12.08 -3.48
C ARG A 297 16.68 10.68 -4.11
N ARG A 298 15.47 10.28 -4.47
CA ARG A 298 15.17 8.99 -5.10
C ARG A 298 14.49 9.18 -6.45
N GLY A 299 14.48 8.09 -7.21
CA GLY A 299 13.83 8.02 -8.52
C GLY A 299 14.45 8.93 -9.58
N LYS A 300 13.79 8.98 -10.74
CA LYS A 300 14.22 9.78 -11.90
C LYS A 300 14.32 11.27 -11.62
N CYS A 301 13.44 11.79 -10.78
CA CYS A 301 13.42 13.21 -10.44
C CYS A 301 14.52 13.60 -9.45
N GLU A 302 15.20 12.62 -8.83
CA GLU A 302 16.07 12.80 -7.65
C GLU A 302 15.42 13.70 -6.58
N CYS A 303 14.11 13.53 -6.42
CA CYS A 303 13.25 14.34 -5.57
C CYS A 303 12.71 13.51 -4.40
N GLY A 304 11.57 13.93 -3.83
CA GLY A 304 10.92 13.26 -2.70
C GLY A 304 11.28 13.83 -1.33
N SER A 305 10.52 13.41 -0.31
CA SER A 305 10.68 13.89 1.07
C SER A 305 10.99 12.76 2.05
N ALA A 306 11.43 13.14 3.27
CA ALA A 306 11.58 12.19 4.37
C ALA A 306 10.25 11.56 4.81
N GLN A 307 9.11 12.17 4.45
CA GLN A 307 7.77 11.64 4.70
C GLN A 307 7.31 10.67 3.60
N GLY A 308 7.98 10.66 2.45
CA GLY A 308 7.65 9.80 1.30
C GLY A 308 7.37 8.34 1.68
N PRO A 309 8.22 7.66 2.48
CA PRO A 309 7.98 6.28 2.91
C PRO A 309 6.68 6.07 3.69
N ALA A 310 6.39 6.92 4.67
CA ALA A 310 5.14 6.83 5.44
C ALA A 310 3.92 7.21 4.58
N ASN A 311 4.07 8.18 3.69
CA ASN A 311 3.03 8.58 2.75
C ASN A 311 2.74 7.50 1.71
N HIS A 312 3.74 6.71 1.32
CA HIS A 312 3.59 5.56 0.44
C HIS A 312 2.68 4.50 1.09
N VAL A 313 2.93 4.15 2.36
CA VAL A 313 2.04 3.25 3.12
C VAL A 313 0.62 3.82 3.19
N ALA A 314 0.47 5.09 3.58
CA ALA A 314 -0.85 5.73 3.70
C ALA A 314 -1.61 5.79 2.35
N LEU A 315 -0.89 5.94 1.23
CA LEU A 315 -1.47 5.86 -0.11
C LEU A 315 -1.99 4.45 -0.39
N LEU A 316 -1.18 3.42 -0.14
CA LEU A 316 -1.58 2.02 -0.32
C LEU A 316 -2.79 1.65 0.54
N GLU A 317 -2.82 2.07 1.81
CA GLU A 317 -3.98 1.88 2.71
C GLU A 317 -5.24 2.52 2.11
N THR A 318 -5.14 3.74 1.59
CA THR A 318 -6.27 4.44 0.97
C THR A 318 -6.74 3.74 -0.32
N VAL A 319 -5.83 3.15 -1.09
CA VAL A 319 -6.18 2.35 -2.27
C VAL A 319 -6.87 1.06 -1.86
N ARG A 320 -6.34 0.34 -0.85
CA ARG A 320 -6.94 -0.88 -0.32
C ARG A 320 -8.35 -0.64 0.19
N ASP A 321 -8.57 0.42 0.97
CA ASP A 321 -9.91 0.79 1.45
C ASP A 321 -10.89 0.99 0.28
N ARG A 322 -10.46 1.68 -0.78
CA ARG A 322 -11.30 1.92 -1.95
C ARG A 322 -11.57 0.64 -2.75
N LEU A 323 -10.60 -0.27 -2.82
CA LEU A 323 -10.79 -1.59 -3.41
C LEU A 323 -11.79 -2.41 -2.58
N ASN A 324 -11.64 -2.48 -1.26
CA ASN A 324 -12.57 -3.18 -0.37
C ASN A 324 -14.03 -2.68 -0.53
N ASP A 325 -14.23 -1.35 -0.63
CA ASP A 325 -15.54 -0.77 -0.94
C ASP A 325 -16.07 -1.28 -2.30
N ALA A 326 -15.21 -1.33 -3.31
CA ALA A 326 -15.56 -1.83 -4.63
C ALA A 326 -15.89 -3.33 -4.63
N GLU A 327 -15.18 -4.13 -3.83
CA GLU A 327 -15.44 -5.56 -3.68
C GLU A 327 -16.82 -5.84 -3.11
N VAL A 328 -17.24 -5.08 -2.09
CA VAL A 328 -18.58 -5.17 -1.49
C VAL A 328 -19.65 -4.81 -2.51
N GLU A 329 -19.42 -3.77 -3.32
CA GLU A 329 -20.34 -3.32 -4.36
C GLU A 329 -20.49 -4.34 -5.51
N ASP A 330 -19.39 -4.98 -5.92
CA ASP A 330 -19.35 -5.85 -7.10
C ASP A 330 -19.49 -7.35 -6.78
N GLY A 331 -19.29 -7.74 -5.52
CA GLY A 331 -19.30 -9.13 -5.07
C GLY A 331 -18.12 -9.94 -5.63
N ARG A 332 -16.95 -9.33 -5.79
CA ARG A 332 -15.70 -9.97 -6.23
C ARG A 332 -14.50 -9.36 -5.50
N THR A 333 -13.39 -10.09 -5.42
CA THR A 333 -12.13 -9.61 -4.84
C THR A 333 -11.31 -8.84 -5.88
N TYR A 334 -10.52 -7.87 -5.43
CA TYR A 334 -9.59 -7.08 -6.23
C TYR A 334 -8.19 -7.07 -5.60
N ASP A 335 -7.17 -7.25 -6.44
CA ASP A 335 -5.79 -7.25 -5.97
C ASP A 335 -5.23 -5.83 -5.85
N LEU A 336 -4.40 -5.63 -4.83
CA LEU A 336 -3.47 -4.51 -4.75
C LEU A 336 -2.04 -5.06 -4.69
N SER A 337 -1.20 -4.61 -5.62
CA SER A 337 0.22 -4.89 -5.60
C SER A 337 1.06 -3.62 -5.63
N VAL A 338 2.35 -3.77 -5.38
CA VAL A 338 3.31 -2.67 -5.44
C VAL A 338 4.64 -3.15 -6.02
N ALA A 339 5.23 -2.36 -6.92
CA ALA A 339 6.60 -2.57 -7.36
C ALA A 339 7.53 -1.65 -6.57
N ASN A 340 8.53 -2.23 -5.89
CA ASN A 340 9.50 -1.49 -5.08
C ASN A 340 10.93 -1.95 -5.38
N GLY A 341 11.89 -1.06 -5.11
CA GLY A 341 13.29 -1.26 -5.50
C GLY A 341 13.95 -2.46 -4.84
N GLY A 342 14.78 -3.18 -5.60
CA GLY A 342 15.55 -4.33 -5.10
C GLY A 342 16.95 -4.01 -4.59
N SER A 343 17.52 -2.84 -4.88
CA SER A 343 18.84 -2.43 -4.38
C SER A 343 18.77 -1.89 -2.95
N ASP A 344 19.87 -1.94 -2.19
CA ASP A 344 19.90 -1.33 -0.85
C ASP A 344 19.50 0.16 -0.87
N TRP A 345 19.91 0.88 -1.92
CA TRP A 345 19.68 2.30 -2.07
C TRP A 345 18.19 2.63 -2.13
N ASN A 346 17.43 1.86 -2.91
CA ASN A 346 16.00 2.09 -3.11
C ASN A 346 15.17 1.38 -2.05
N ALA A 347 15.56 0.16 -1.63
CA ALA A 347 14.85 -0.64 -0.65
C ALA A 347 14.96 -0.06 0.77
N ALA A 348 16.11 0.51 1.17
CA ALA A 348 16.36 0.92 2.56
C ALA A 348 15.46 2.05 3.10
N LEU A 349 14.67 2.70 2.24
CA LEU A 349 13.69 3.71 2.65
C LEU A 349 12.26 3.21 2.58
N ILE A 350 12.02 1.96 2.21
CA ILE A 350 10.68 1.39 2.16
C ILE A 350 10.32 0.82 3.54
N ASN A 351 9.09 1.08 3.98
CA ASN A 351 8.52 0.48 5.20
C ASN A 351 8.02 -0.93 4.86
N HIS A 352 8.93 -1.90 4.73
CA HIS A 352 8.64 -3.20 4.11
C HIS A 352 7.48 -3.97 4.77
N ARG A 353 7.51 -4.14 6.10
CA ARG A 353 6.42 -4.84 6.83
C ARG A 353 5.09 -4.11 6.68
N GLU A 354 5.07 -2.79 6.82
CA GLU A 354 3.84 -2.00 6.73
C GLU A 354 3.26 -2.03 5.31
N VAL A 355 4.10 -2.02 4.29
CA VAL A 355 3.68 -2.23 2.90
C VAL A 355 3.09 -3.63 2.73
N ALA A 356 3.78 -4.67 3.20
CA ALA A 356 3.34 -6.07 3.11
C ALA A 356 2.02 -6.35 3.85
N ALA A 357 1.73 -5.58 4.91
CA ALA A 357 0.47 -5.71 5.64
C ALA A 357 -0.77 -5.20 4.86
N VAL A 358 -0.57 -4.47 3.77
CA VAL A 358 -1.65 -3.80 3.02
C VAL A 358 -1.86 -4.38 1.63
N VAL A 359 -0.79 -4.84 0.98
CA VAL A 359 -0.81 -5.33 -0.42
C VAL A 359 -0.84 -6.86 -0.48
N ASP A 360 -1.39 -7.40 -1.57
CA ASP A 360 -1.36 -8.85 -1.85
C ASP A 360 0.03 -9.28 -2.34
N ASP A 361 0.71 -8.43 -3.11
CA ASP A 361 2.00 -8.74 -3.74
C ASP A 361 2.97 -7.55 -3.72
N ILE A 362 4.24 -7.84 -3.44
CA ILE A 362 5.36 -6.92 -3.59
C ILE A 362 6.30 -7.43 -4.70
N TYR A 363 6.33 -6.74 -5.83
CA TYR A 363 7.26 -7.02 -6.91
C TYR A 363 8.62 -6.36 -6.60
N MET A 364 9.58 -7.17 -6.16
CA MET A 364 10.94 -6.71 -5.90
C MET A 364 11.69 -6.52 -7.21
N MET A 365 11.99 -5.28 -7.59
CA MET A 365 12.75 -4.96 -8.81
C MET A 365 14.24 -5.31 -8.64
N ALA A 366 14.55 -6.61 -8.70
CA ALA A 366 15.88 -7.19 -8.47
C ALA A 366 16.72 -7.23 -9.77
N TYR A 367 16.75 -6.10 -10.47
CA TYR A 367 17.50 -5.86 -11.70
C TYR A 367 17.91 -4.38 -11.75
N ASP A 368 18.54 -3.94 -12.85
CA ASP A 368 19.07 -2.58 -12.97
C ASP A 368 20.13 -2.23 -11.91
N PHE A 369 20.82 -3.26 -11.43
CA PHE A 369 21.83 -3.12 -10.39
C PHE A 369 23.09 -2.40 -10.87
N THR A 370 23.32 -2.32 -12.18
CA THR A 370 24.43 -1.59 -12.74
C THR A 370 24.03 -0.87 -14.02
N GLY A 371 24.52 0.35 -14.17
CA GLY A 371 24.32 1.21 -15.33
C GLY A 371 25.23 2.43 -15.22
N VAL A 372 24.97 3.48 -16.00
CA VAL A 372 25.82 4.68 -16.02
C VAL A 372 25.82 5.52 -14.74
N TRP A 373 24.86 5.25 -13.85
CA TRP A 373 24.82 5.78 -12.49
C TRP A 373 25.87 5.14 -11.58
N HIS A 374 26.46 4.00 -11.96
CA HIS A 374 27.65 3.44 -11.34
C HIS A 374 28.91 3.91 -12.08
N GLY A 375 30.01 4.14 -11.35
CA GLY A 375 31.31 4.45 -11.96
C GLY A 375 32.05 3.23 -12.52
N THR A 376 31.37 2.11 -12.73
CA THR A 376 31.99 0.82 -13.07
C THR A 376 30.97 -0.06 -13.80
N ALA A 377 31.42 -0.79 -14.83
CA ALA A 377 30.60 -1.80 -15.48
C ALA A 377 30.40 -3.01 -14.55
N GLY A 378 29.19 -3.56 -14.52
CA GLY A 378 28.91 -4.75 -13.73
C GLY A 378 27.68 -5.49 -14.24
N LEU A 379 27.14 -6.35 -13.38
CA LEU A 379 26.10 -7.29 -13.77
C LEU A 379 24.71 -6.69 -13.55
N ASN A 380 23.79 -6.87 -14.52
CA ASN A 380 22.46 -6.26 -14.47
C ASN A 380 21.59 -6.82 -13.33
N ALA A 381 21.56 -8.15 -13.19
CA ALA A 381 20.73 -8.85 -12.19
C ALA A 381 21.40 -10.13 -11.66
N PRO A 382 22.64 -10.08 -11.13
CA PRO A 382 23.32 -11.25 -10.58
C PRO A 382 22.59 -11.83 -9.36
N ILE A 383 22.62 -13.16 -9.25
CA ILE A 383 22.03 -13.89 -8.12
C ILE A 383 22.85 -13.65 -6.85
N TYR A 384 24.18 -13.77 -6.93
CA TYR A 384 25.09 -13.67 -5.79
C TYR A 384 26.12 -12.55 -5.94
N GLY A 385 26.58 -12.01 -4.81
CA GLY A 385 27.59 -10.94 -4.75
C GLY A 385 29.01 -11.38 -4.97
N THR A 386 29.87 -10.44 -5.35
CA THR A 386 31.34 -10.58 -5.36
C THR A 386 31.87 -10.66 -3.91
N PRO A 387 32.89 -11.48 -3.59
CA PRO A 387 33.45 -11.52 -2.25
C PRO A 387 34.15 -10.17 -2.01
N PRO A 388 34.31 -9.74 -0.74
CA PRO A 388 34.93 -8.45 -0.41
C PRO A 388 36.33 -8.23 -1.03
N ASP A 389 37.02 -9.30 -1.42
CA ASP A 389 38.40 -9.30 -1.91
C ASP A 389 38.54 -9.36 -3.46
N TYR A 390 37.45 -9.27 -4.24
CA TYR A 390 37.51 -9.50 -5.69
C TYR A 390 36.71 -8.47 -6.51
N PRO A 391 37.42 -7.63 -7.27
CA PRO A 391 37.43 -6.21 -6.95
C PRO A 391 36.02 -5.59 -6.86
N PRO A 392 35.73 -4.93 -5.74
CA PRO A 392 35.18 -3.59 -5.78
C PRO A 392 36.25 -2.62 -5.27
N SER A 393 36.84 -1.81 -6.16
CA SER A 393 37.63 -0.67 -5.69
C SER A 393 36.68 0.49 -5.35
N GLY A 394 36.51 0.79 -4.06
CA GLY A 394 35.68 1.91 -3.59
C GLY A 394 34.24 1.53 -3.26
N ASP A 395 33.32 2.50 -3.32
CA ASP A 395 31.87 2.38 -3.01
C ASP A 395 31.09 1.46 -3.98
N ALA A 396 31.75 0.71 -4.86
CA ALA A 396 31.13 -0.14 -5.87
C ALA A 396 30.69 -1.49 -5.28
N GLN A 397 29.79 -1.50 -4.30
CA GLN A 397 29.09 -2.74 -3.96
C GLN A 397 28.20 -3.14 -5.14
N GLN A 398 28.43 -4.35 -5.66
CA GLN A 398 27.56 -4.95 -6.66
C GLN A 398 26.26 -5.36 -5.98
N TYR A 399 25.13 -4.81 -6.41
CA TYR A 399 23.81 -5.26 -5.97
C TYR A 399 23.45 -6.60 -6.59
N THR A 400 22.71 -7.41 -5.82
CA THR A 400 22.43 -8.82 -6.12
C THR A 400 21.06 -9.21 -5.58
N LEU A 401 20.48 -10.28 -6.13
CA LEU A 401 19.23 -10.84 -5.62
C LEU A 401 19.37 -11.32 -4.16
N GLU A 402 20.49 -11.94 -3.79
CA GLU A 402 20.74 -12.35 -2.39
C GLU A 402 20.67 -11.15 -1.43
N THR A 403 21.25 -10.02 -1.81
CA THR A 403 21.17 -8.78 -1.01
C THR A 403 19.74 -8.25 -0.94
N THR A 404 19.01 -8.26 -2.06
CA THR A 404 17.59 -7.90 -2.09
C THR A 404 16.79 -8.74 -1.09
N LEU A 405 16.92 -10.07 -1.16
CA LEU A 405 16.21 -10.99 -0.26
C LEU A 405 16.61 -10.78 1.20
N THR A 406 17.89 -10.52 1.47
CA THR A 406 18.38 -10.22 2.82
C THR A 406 17.70 -8.96 3.39
N ILE A 407 17.56 -7.91 2.59
CA ILE A 407 16.91 -6.66 3.01
C ILE A 407 15.42 -6.93 3.30
N TRP A 408 14.70 -7.50 2.34
CA TRP A 408 13.25 -7.65 2.43
C TRP A 408 12.81 -8.71 3.46
N LYS A 409 13.56 -9.80 3.64
CA LYS A 409 13.16 -10.94 4.49
C LYS A 409 13.83 -10.99 5.86
N GLU A 410 15.06 -10.51 5.99
CA GLU A 410 15.87 -10.80 7.18
C GLU A 410 16.21 -9.58 8.02
N GLN A 411 16.55 -8.46 7.37
CA GLN A 411 17.22 -7.35 8.04
C GLN A 411 16.42 -6.06 8.02
N GLY A 412 15.49 -5.88 7.07
CA GLY A 412 14.76 -4.62 6.86
C GLY A 412 15.64 -3.44 6.40
N TYR A 413 16.98 -3.61 6.44
CA TYR A 413 17.94 -2.53 6.31
C TYR A 413 19.32 -3.02 5.89
N TRP A 414 20.04 -2.18 5.13
CA TRP A 414 21.49 -2.15 5.06
C TRP A 414 21.97 -0.72 4.75
N VAL A 415 22.51 0.03 5.73
CA VAL A 415 23.72 0.92 5.63
C VAL A 415 23.95 1.86 6.83
N ASP A 416 24.98 1.56 7.65
CA ASP A 416 25.45 2.29 8.86
C ASP A 416 25.67 3.82 8.74
N TRP A 417 25.55 4.40 7.54
CA TRP A 417 25.86 5.79 7.24
C TRP A 417 24.64 6.67 6.89
N MET A 418 23.45 6.08 6.72
CA MET A 418 22.22 6.84 6.52
C MET A 418 21.64 7.25 7.89
N GLU A 419 21.71 8.55 8.22
CA GLU A 419 21.22 9.15 9.48
C GLU A 419 19.68 9.24 9.56
N TRP A 420 18.95 8.16 9.28
CA TRP A 420 17.49 8.12 9.46
C TRP A 420 17.14 7.22 10.65
N GLU A 421 16.15 7.59 11.47
CA GLU A 421 15.86 6.91 12.75
C GLU A 421 14.75 5.85 12.65
N ASP A 422 14.13 5.69 11.47
CA ASP A 422 12.98 4.82 11.22
C ASP A 422 13.26 4.01 9.94
N HIS A 423 13.35 2.68 10.08
CA HIS A 423 13.77 1.77 9.02
C HIS A 423 12.78 0.62 8.96
N GLY A 424 12.27 0.33 7.76
CA GLY A 424 11.24 -0.69 7.57
C GLY A 424 11.70 -2.03 8.10
N ASP A 425 10.91 -2.62 8.99
CA ASP A 425 11.14 -3.99 9.43
C ASP A 425 10.95 -4.96 8.25
N PRO A 426 11.66 -6.11 8.22
CA PRO A 426 11.45 -7.11 7.16
C PRO A 426 10.00 -7.60 7.15
N VAL A 427 9.57 -8.12 5.99
CA VAL A 427 8.23 -8.68 5.83
C VAL A 427 8.04 -9.91 6.74
N ASP A 428 6.82 -10.11 7.22
CA ASP A 428 6.51 -11.25 8.09
C ASP A 428 6.23 -12.53 7.29
N ASP A 429 5.65 -12.40 6.10
CA ASP A 429 5.36 -13.51 5.17
C ASP A 429 6.17 -13.35 3.86
N PRO A 430 7.15 -14.24 3.60
CA PRO A 430 7.85 -14.29 2.32
C PRO A 430 6.94 -14.53 1.11
N GLY A 431 5.76 -15.13 1.31
CA GLY A 431 4.76 -15.38 0.26
C GLY A 431 4.22 -14.11 -0.40
N THR A 432 4.27 -12.96 0.29
CA THR A 432 3.90 -11.66 -0.28
C THR A 432 4.96 -11.13 -1.28
N LEU A 433 6.19 -11.65 -1.23
CA LEU A 433 7.28 -11.19 -2.08
C LEU A 433 7.29 -11.94 -3.42
N VAL A 434 7.47 -11.21 -4.50
CA VAL A 434 7.58 -11.73 -5.87
C VAL A 434 8.89 -11.24 -6.49
N LEU A 435 9.71 -12.17 -6.96
CA LEU A 435 11.07 -11.87 -7.42
C LEU A 435 11.08 -11.33 -8.86
N GLY A 436 11.47 -10.07 -9.03
CA GLY A 436 11.61 -9.44 -10.35
C GLY A 436 12.82 -9.94 -11.15
N MET A 437 12.62 -10.19 -12.44
CA MET A 437 13.64 -10.66 -13.38
C MET A 437 13.59 -9.86 -14.69
N PRO A 438 14.75 -9.52 -15.27
CA PRO A 438 14.80 -8.79 -16.54
C PRO A 438 14.77 -9.74 -17.74
N PHE A 439 13.94 -9.47 -18.73
CA PHE A 439 14.00 -10.06 -20.08
C PHE A 439 14.90 -9.24 -21.02
N TYR A 440 15.87 -8.53 -20.45
CA TYR A 440 16.81 -7.69 -21.18
C TYR A 440 18.20 -7.70 -20.56
N GLY A 441 19.16 -7.26 -21.36
CA GLY A 441 20.51 -6.95 -20.93
C GLY A 441 20.77 -5.45 -20.81
N ARG A 442 21.72 -5.09 -19.93
CA ARG A 442 22.34 -3.77 -19.88
C ARG A 442 23.75 -3.81 -20.44
N GLY A 443 24.05 -2.88 -21.35
CA GLY A 443 25.34 -2.76 -21.99
C GLY A 443 26.10 -1.48 -21.66
N CYS A 444 27.43 -1.58 -21.69
CA CYS A 444 28.36 -0.47 -21.50
C CYS A 444 29.52 -0.56 -22.51
N ASN A 445 30.02 0.59 -22.95
CA ASN A 445 31.27 0.72 -23.69
C ASN A 445 32.43 0.75 -22.67
N VAL A 446 33.33 -0.22 -22.74
CA VAL A 446 34.46 -0.41 -21.83
C VAL A 446 35.68 -0.93 -22.59
N GLU A 447 36.88 -0.72 -22.06
CA GLU A 447 38.12 -1.18 -22.70
C GLU A 447 38.44 -2.63 -22.31
N ASN A 448 38.17 -3.01 -21.06
CA ASN A 448 38.65 -4.27 -20.48
C ASN A 448 37.54 -5.24 -20.05
N GLY A 449 36.29 -4.96 -20.40
CA GLY A 449 35.13 -5.77 -20.06
C GLY A 449 34.54 -5.47 -18.68
N ILE A 450 34.07 -6.50 -17.98
CA ILE A 450 33.45 -6.37 -16.66
C ILE A 450 34.42 -5.76 -15.63
N TRP A 451 33.89 -4.95 -14.72
CA TRP A 451 34.63 -4.20 -13.68
C TRP A 451 35.51 -3.06 -14.20
N ASP A 452 35.46 -2.73 -15.49
CA ASP A 452 36.13 -1.55 -15.99
C ASP A 452 35.44 -0.29 -15.46
N THR A 453 36.26 0.69 -15.08
CA THR A 453 35.76 1.92 -14.44
C THR A 453 35.57 3.01 -15.46
N PHE A 454 34.46 3.73 -15.35
CA PHE A 454 34.18 4.92 -16.13
C PHE A 454 33.68 6.02 -15.19
N SER A 455 33.90 7.28 -15.56
CA SER A 455 33.45 8.40 -14.72
C SER A 455 32.82 9.47 -15.59
N LEU A 456 31.52 9.68 -15.35
CA LEU A 456 30.79 10.84 -15.81
C LEU A 456 30.55 11.74 -14.60
N SER A 457 30.88 13.02 -14.72
CA SER A 457 30.41 13.99 -13.73
C SER A 457 28.89 14.10 -13.77
N GLU A 458 28.27 14.50 -12.65
CA GLU A 458 26.81 14.54 -12.47
C GLU A 458 26.09 15.25 -13.63
N TRP A 459 26.59 16.41 -14.08
CA TRP A 459 25.98 17.12 -15.21
C TRP A 459 26.11 16.38 -16.56
N GLN A 460 27.14 15.53 -16.73
CA GLN A 460 27.31 14.69 -17.93
C GLN A 460 26.37 13.49 -17.91
N GLN A 461 26.00 13.00 -16.73
CA GLN A 461 25.00 11.95 -16.60
C GLN A 461 23.62 12.41 -17.04
N GLY A 462 23.36 13.71 -17.16
CA GLY A 462 22.11 14.26 -17.72
C GLY A 462 22.21 14.70 -19.19
N ASP A 463 23.37 14.58 -19.84
CA ASP A 463 23.60 15.04 -21.22
C ASP A 463 23.85 13.83 -22.15
N PRO A 464 22.90 13.52 -23.05
CA PRO A 464 22.98 12.41 -24.01
C PRO A 464 24.30 12.30 -24.75
N LYS A 465 24.93 13.43 -25.07
CA LYS A 465 26.20 13.45 -25.80
C LYS A 465 27.29 12.69 -25.05
N TYR A 466 27.35 12.83 -23.73
CA TYR A 466 28.38 12.18 -22.90
C TYR A 466 27.96 10.78 -22.47
N GLN A 467 26.66 10.55 -22.28
CA GLN A 467 26.14 9.21 -22.02
C GLN A 467 26.45 8.27 -23.18
N ASN A 468 26.33 8.73 -24.43
CA ASN A 468 26.58 7.90 -25.63
C ASN A 468 28.04 7.46 -25.79
N ASP A 469 28.99 8.09 -25.08
CA ASP A 469 30.38 7.63 -25.05
C ASP A 469 30.52 6.33 -24.22
N VAL A 470 29.66 6.12 -23.22
CA VAL A 470 29.70 4.97 -22.31
C VAL A 470 28.53 3.99 -22.49
N ILE A 471 27.45 4.41 -23.15
CA ILE A 471 26.28 3.57 -23.42
C ILE A 471 26.24 3.18 -24.91
N PRO A 472 26.30 1.88 -25.25
CA PRO A 472 26.10 1.42 -26.62
C PRO A 472 24.63 1.55 -27.06
N PRO A 473 24.35 1.66 -28.37
CA PRO A 473 22.98 1.60 -28.86
C PRO A 473 22.36 0.23 -28.55
N GLY A 474 21.17 0.22 -27.96
CA GLY A 474 20.41 -1.00 -27.68
C GLY A 474 19.48 -1.42 -28.82
N THR A 475 18.60 -2.39 -28.56
CA THR A 475 17.75 -3.03 -29.58
C THR A 475 16.88 -2.04 -30.36
N TRP A 476 16.23 -1.10 -29.66
CA TRP A 476 15.28 -0.15 -30.26
C TRP A 476 15.85 1.27 -30.40
N ASN A 477 17.19 1.39 -30.47
CA ASN A 477 17.84 2.70 -30.45
C ASN A 477 17.61 3.52 -31.73
N ASP A 478 17.23 2.87 -32.83
CA ASP A 478 16.90 3.48 -34.11
C ASP A 478 15.56 4.23 -34.12
N LEU A 479 14.66 3.89 -33.19
CA LEU A 479 13.39 4.60 -32.97
C LEU A 479 13.57 5.91 -32.17
N ARG A 480 14.77 6.17 -31.63
CA ARG A 480 15.05 7.36 -30.84
C ARG A 480 15.40 8.58 -31.69
N GLY A 481 15.16 9.76 -31.12
CA GLY A 481 15.55 11.03 -31.72
C GLY A 481 17.08 11.19 -31.79
N PRO A 482 17.59 12.03 -32.70
CA PRO A 482 19.04 12.21 -32.89
C PRO A 482 19.76 12.84 -31.70
N ASP A 483 19.00 13.48 -30.80
CA ASP A 483 19.52 14.14 -29.61
C ASP A 483 19.31 13.29 -28.33
N ASP A 484 18.69 12.12 -28.45
CA ASP A 484 18.43 11.24 -27.32
C ASP A 484 19.65 10.39 -26.95
N ALA A 485 19.71 10.01 -25.68
CA ALA A 485 20.74 9.09 -25.21
C ALA A 485 20.49 7.69 -25.76
N ASN A 486 21.58 6.96 -25.98
CA ASN A 486 21.53 5.55 -26.26
C ASN A 486 20.86 4.83 -25.09
N THR A 487 20.11 3.78 -25.39
CA THR A 487 19.38 3.04 -24.36
C THR A 487 20.29 2.14 -23.54
N GLY A 488 21.29 1.52 -24.17
CA GLY A 488 22.10 0.46 -23.57
C GLY A 488 21.28 -0.74 -23.11
N ALA A 489 20.02 -0.84 -23.54
CA ALA A 489 19.09 -1.89 -23.17
C ALA A 489 18.86 -2.79 -24.38
N PHE A 490 19.07 -4.08 -24.20
CA PHE A 490 19.01 -5.07 -25.27
C PHE A 490 17.96 -6.12 -24.90
N ASP A 491 16.94 -6.26 -25.72
CA ASP A 491 15.92 -7.28 -25.51
C ASP A 491 16.57 -8.67 -25.57
N TYR A 492 16.14 -9.60 -24.71
CA TYR A 492 16.70 -10.95 -24.70
C TYR A 492 16.57 -11.62 -26.09
N GLY A 493 15.43 -11.48 -26.75
CA GLY A 493 15.20 -12.05 -28.08
C GLY A 493 16.19 -11.54 -29.13
N ASP A 494 16.59 -10.27 -29.06
CA ASP A 494 17.61 -9.69 -29.93
C ASP A 494 19.00 -10.26 -29.59
N LEU A 495 19.36 -10.31 -28.30
CA LEU A 495 20.61 -10.92 -27.84
C LEU A 495 20.75 -12.37 -28.31
N ALA A 496 19.72 -13.18 -28.10
CA ALA A 496 19.70 -14.59 -28.49
C ALA A 496 19.78 -14.78 -30.02
N ALA A 497 19.09 -13.94 -30.79
CA ALA A 497 19.03 -14.07 -32.24
C ALA A 497 20.27 -13.52 -32.97
N ASN A 498 20.82 -12.40 -32.50
CA ASN A 498 21.76 -11.59 -33.27
C ASN A 498 23.15 -11.45 -32.63
N TYR A 499 23.28 -11.69 -31.32
CA TYR A 499 24.55 -11.50 -30.60
C TYR A 499 25.15 -12.84 -30.17
N GLU A 500 24.33 -13.74 -29.61
CA GLU A 500 24.81 -15.05 -29.18
C GLU A 500 25.35 -15.88 -30.36
N GLY A 501 26.64 -16.23 -30.30
CA GLY A 501 27.29 -17.05 -31.33
C GLY A 501 27.68 -16.30 -32.60
N ALA A 502 27.47 -14.99 -32.67
CA ALA A 502 27.98 -14.16 -33.76
C ALA A 502 29.52 -14.02 -33.69
N ASP A 503 30.19 -13.95 -34.85
CA ASP A 503 31.66 -14.01 -34.95
C ASP A 503 32.42 -12.96 -34.10
N ALA A 504 31.82 -11.78 -33.88
CA ALA A 504 32.42 -10.68 -33.12
C ALA A 504 32.14 -10.74 -31.60
N TRP A 505 31.26 -11.65 -31.17
CA TRP A 505 30.74 -11.70 -29.82
C TRP A 505 31.14 -12.99 -29.12
N THR A 506 31.59 -12.86 -27.87
CA THR A 506 31.89 -14.00 -27.00
C THR A 506 30.95 -14.00 -25.80
N LYS A 507 30.11 -15.03 -25.69
CA LYS A 507 29.31 -15.30 -24.48
C LYS A 507 30.20 -15.94 -23.41
N GLN A 508 30.15 -15.40 -22.21
CA GLN A 508 30.81 -15.94 -21.02
C GLN A 508 29.80 -15.96 -19.87
N ARG A 509 30.04 -16.79 -18.86
CA ARG A 509 29.25 -16.79 -17.62
C ARG A 509 30.09 -16.22 -16.50
N ASN A 510 29.53 -15.29 -15.75
CA ASN A 510 30.09 -14.94 -14.46
C ASN A 510 29.66 -16.03 -13.46
N GLU A 511 30.57 -16.96 -13.17
CA GLU A 511 30.30 -18.11 -12.28
C GLU A 511 29.83 -17.68 -10.89
N GLN A 512 30.23 -16.49 -10.44
CA GLN A 512 29.84 -15.98 -9.14
C GLN A 512 28.46 -15.33 -9.16
N GLY A 513 28.22 -14.38 -10.06
CA GLY A 513 26.92 -13.73 -10.20
C GLY A 513 25.85 -14.65 -10.77
N GLY A 514 26.21 -15.82 -11.29
CA GLY A 514 25.28 -16.80 -11.84
C GLY A 514 24.68 -16.42 -13.21
N VAL A 515 25.08 -15.28 -13.78
CA VAL A 515 24.49 -14.70 -15.00
C VAL A 515 25.49 -14.66 -16.17
N PRO A 516 25.01 -14.74 -17.41
CA PRO A 516 25.85 -14.56 -18.59
C PRO A 516 26.21 -13.09 -18.84
N TYR A 517 27.23 -12.90 -19.66
CA TYR A 517 27.49 -11.65 -20.36
C TYR A 517 28.06 -11.91 -21.75
N LEU A 518 27.89 -10.94 -22.64
CA LEU A 518 28.46 -10.89 -23.98
C LEU A 518 29.58 -9.85 -24.02
N TRP A 519 30.67 -10.19 -24.72
CA TRP A 519 31.82 -9.31 -24.94
C TRP A 519 32.15 -9.19 -26.42
N ASN A 520 32.25 -7.95 -26.91
CA ASN A 520 32.80 -7.60 -28.21
C ASN A 520 34.14 -6.88 -28.03
N ASP A 521 35.23 -7.59 -28.29
CA ASP A 521 36.60 -7.11 -28.12
C ASP A 521 36.96 -5.96 -29.06
N SER A 522 36.40 -5.97 -30.28
CA SER A 522 36.74 -4.98 -31.31
C SER A 522 36.03 -3.64 -31.11
N GLU A 523 34.83 -3.68 -30.53
CA GLU A 523 34.00 -2.50 -30.27
C GLU A 523 34.07 -2.03 -28.82
N GLY A 524 34.62 -2.86 -27.92
CA GLY A 524 34.68 -2.57 -26.49
C GLY A 524 33.30 -2.58 -25.86
N VAL A 525 32.42 -3.51 -26.26
CA VAL A 525 31.04 -3.56 -25.75
C VAL A 525 30.85 -4.76 -24.85
N PHE A 526 30.43 -4.49 -23.62
CA PHE A 526 30.05 -5.48 -22.61
C PHE A 526 28.54 -5.42 -22.41
N ILE A 527 27.85 -6.57 -22.36
CA ILE A 527 26.41 -6.66 -22.09
C ILE A 527 26.14 -7.75 -21.06
N SER A 528 25.56 -7.41 -19.90
CA SER A 528 25.10 -8.38 -18.90
C SER A 528 23.59 -8.54 -18.99
N TYR A 529 23.11 -9.78 -18.94
CA TYR A 529 21.70 -10.14 -19.16
C TYR A 529 21.38 -11.47 -18.47
N ASP A 530 20.13 -11.91 -18.56
CA ASP A 530 19.69 -13.23 -18.14
C ASP A 530 19.45 -14.16 -19.33
N ASP A 531 19.79 -15.44 -19.18
CA ASP A 531 19.50 -16.50 -20.15
C ASP A 531 18.72 -17.64 -19.47
N PRO A 532 18.30 -18.70 -20.20
CA PRO A 532 17.51 -19.78 -19.61
C PRO A 532 18.16 -20.41 -18.37
N THR A 533 19.49 -20.47 -18.31
CA THR A 533 20.17 -21.05 -17.13
C THR A 533 20.05 -20.15 -15.91
N SER A 534 20.22 -18.83 -16.06
CA SER A 534 20.07 -17.92 -14.92
C SER A 534 18.61 -17.69 -14.54
N ILE A 535 17.69 -17.64 -15.50
CA ILE A 535 16.24 -17.60 -15.23
C ILE A 535 15.79 -18.82 -14.44
N ALA A 536 16.15 -20.04 -14.87
CA ALA A 536 15.83 -21.26 -14.13
C ALA A 536 16.34 -21.21 -12.68
N ALA A 537 17.60 -20.78 -12.49
CA ALA A 537 18.19 -20.66 -11.15
C ALA A 537 17.48 -19.62 -10.27
N LYS A 538 16.96 -18.53 -10.85
CA LYS A 538 16.19 -17.51 -10.13
C LYS A 538 14.80 -18.00 -9.74
N VAL A 539 14.12 -18.74 -10.60
CA VAL A 539 12.83 -19.37 -10.28
C VAL A 539 13.02 -20.40 -9.17
N GLU A 540 14.03 -21.26 -9.29
CA GLU A 540 14.37 -22.24 -8.26
C GLU A 540 14.74 -21.57 -6.91
N LEU A 541 15.43 -20.43 -6.96
CA LEU A 541 15.70 -19.62 -5.76
C LEU A 541 14.40 -19.09 -5.16
N ALA A 542 13.51 -18.50 -5.96
CA ALA A 542 12.22 -17.99 -5.47
C ALA A 542 11.39 -19.09 -4.79
N VAL A 543 11.33 -20.28 -5.39
CA VAL A 543 10.68 -21.45 -4.80
C VAL A 543 11.37 -21.90 -3.51
N ALA A 544 12.71 -21.95 -3.48
CA ALA A 544 13.46 -22.37 -2.30
C ALA A 544 13.37 -21.37 -1.13
N GLU A 545 13.06 -20.12 -1.43
CA GLU A 545 12.91 -19.02 -0.48
C GLU A 545 11.45 -18.79 -0.08
N ASP A 546 10.54 -19.70 -0.45
CA ASP A 546 9.10 -19.63 -0.17
C ASP A 546 8.45 -18.30 -0.63
N LEU A 547 8.91 -17.76 -1.76
CA LEU A 547 8.36 -16.54 -2.34
C LEU A 547 7.03 -16.84 -3.06
N GLY A 548 6.16 -15.83 -3.16
CA GLY A 548 4.87 -15.93 -3.83
C GLY A 548 4.96 -16.09 -5.36
N GLY A 549 6.10 -15.79 -5.97
CA GLY A 549 6.27 -15.96 -7.40
C GLY A 549 7.48 -15.23 -8.00
N VAL A 550 7.42 -15.06 -9.32
CA VAL A 550 8.36 -14.23 -10.09
C VAL A 550 7.63 -13.21 -10.94
N MET A 551 8.28 -12.06 -11.15
CA MET A 551 7.81 -10.96 -12.00
C MET A 551 8.80 -10.69 -13.13
N ILE A 552 8.29 -10.32 -14.30
CA ILE A 552 9.05 -10.15 -15.52
C ILE A 552 8.91 -8.72 -16.04
N TRP A 553 10.05 -8.03 -16.18
CA TRP A 553 10.18 -6.82 -16.97
C TRP A 553 11.00 -7.11 -18.23
N GLU A 554 10.45 -7.09 -19.44
CA GLU A 554 9.03 -7.00 -19.80
C GLU A 554 8.70 -8.06 -20.88
N LEU A 555 7.42 -8.46 -20.98
CA LEU A 555 7.00 -9.63 -21.78
C LEU A 555 7.41 -9.55 -23.27
N SER A 556 7.41 -8.33 -23.84
CA SER A 556 7.70 -8.15 -25.25
C SER A 556 9.15 -8.48 -25.64
N GLN A 557 10.07 -8.63 -24.68
CA GLN A 557 11.50 -8.77 -24.95
C GLN A 557 11.95 -10.23 -25.13
N ASP A 558 11.06 -11.19 -24.93
CA ASP A 558 11.30 -12.62 -25.13
C ASP A 558 10.57 -13.13 -26.39
N TYR A 559 11.07 -12.72 -27.55
CA TYR A 559 10.37 -12.83 -28.85
C TYR A 559 9.94 -14.25 -29.23
N ASP A 560 10.67 -15.27 -28.79
CA ASP A 560 10.38 -16.67 -29.08
C ASP A 560 9.80 -17.44 -27.88
N GLY A 561 9.59 -16.74 -26.75
CA GLY A 561 9.03 -17.30 -25.51
C GLY A 561 10.00 -18.21 -24.75
N THR A 562 11.29 -18.22 -25.08
CA THR A 562 12.25 -19.14 -24.47
C THR A 562 12.41 -18.92 -22.97
N LEU A 563 12.50 -17.67 -22.51
CA LEU A 563 12.65 -17.39 -21.09
C LEU A 563 11.36 -17.69 -20.33
N LEU A 564 10.21 -17.34 -20.89
CA LEU A 564 8.91 -17.62 -20.27
C LEU A 564 8.61 -19.12 -20.19
N GLU A 565 8.94 -19.89 -21.25
CA GLU A 565 8.85 -21.35 -21.22
C GLU A 565 9.77 -21.93 -20.14
N THR A 566 10.98 -21.38 -19.99
CA THR A 566 11.93 -21.78 -18.95
C THR A 566 11.36 -21.54 -17.55
N ILE A 567 10.69 -20.40 -17.32
CA ILE A 567 10.04 -20.13 -16.03
C ILE A 567 9.02 -21.21 -15.70
N ASN A 568 8.08 -21.46 -16.62
CA ASN A 568 7.00 -22.42 -16.44
C ASN A 568 7.48 -23.88 -16.28
N GLN A 569 8.68 -24.22 -16.75
CA GLN A 569 9.28 -25.54 -16.52
C GLN A 569 9.83 -25.72 -15.09
N HIS A 570 10.05 -24.62 -14.36
CA HIS A 570 10.67 -24.60 -13.04
C HIS A 570 9.72 -24.11 -11.93
N THR A 571 8.49 -23.68 -12.26
CA THR A 571 7.44 -23.41 -11.28
C THR A 571 6.89 -24.73 -10.65
N PRO A 572 6.40 -24.72 -9.40
CA PRO A 572 5.91 -25.90 -8.67
C PRO A 572 4.74 -26.68 -9.27
#